data_AF-A0A0Q3WYR2-F1
#
_entry.id   AF-A0A0Q3WYR2-F1
#
_cell.length_a   1.000
_cell.length_b   1.000
_cell.length_c   1.000
_cell.angle_alpha   90.00
_cell.angle_beta   90.00
_cell.angle_gamma   90.00
#
_symmetry.space_group_name_H-M   'P 1'
#
loop_
_entity.id
_entity.type
_entity.pdbx_description
1 polymer ?
#
loop_
_entity_poly.entity_id
_entity_poly.type
_entity_poly.pdbx_seq_one_letter_code
_entity_poly.pdbx_strand_id
1 'polypeptide(L)'
;MNAILKSKKTAFFIILFCLILVAYLNTISNRDLDQITMDIPAISDTKTSSITSPTLEERLVGTEEVDGYTVETYQEFEVYKDKEGNIQKVVPTSNFNYIRYYK
;
A
#
# COMPACT_ATOMS: atom_id res chain seq x y z
N MET A 1 11.02 26.13 -23.59
CA MET A 1 10.69 25.77 -22.19
C MET A 1 11.85 24.98 -21.60
N ASN A 2 12.48 25.50 -20.54
CA ASN A 2 13.35 24.83 -19.55
C ASN A 2 14.21 25.91 -18.84
N ALA A 3 13.60 26.63 -17.90
CA ALA A 3 14.23 27.76 -17.21
C ALA A 3 14.67 27.43 -15.77
N ILE A 4 14.70 26.14 -15.38
CA ILE A 4 14.92 25.74 -13.97
C ILE A 4 16.42 25.74 -13.61
N LEU A 5 17.32 25.61 -14.59
CA LEU A 5 18.75 25.44 -14.33
C LEU A 5 19.56 26.73 -14.56
N LYS A 6 19.23 27.83 -13.86
CA LYS A 6 19.93 29.12 -14.03
C LYS A 6 20.94 29.48 -12.94
N SER A 7 20.96 28.83 -11.77
CA SER A 7 22.02 29.07 -10.78
C SER A 7 22.39 27.83 -9.94
N LYS A 8 23.67 27.71 -9.55
CA LYS A 8 24.14 26.62 -8.67
C LYS A 8 23.35 26.53 -7.36
N LYS A 9 22.84 27.66 -6.86
CA LYS A 9 22.02 27.74 -5.65
C LYS A 9 20.63 27.14 -5.87
N THR A 10 19.99 27.40 -7.01
CA THR A 10 18.67 26.80 -7.30
C THR A 10 18.77 25.29 -7.48
N ALA A 11 19.84 24.80 -8.13
CA ALA A 11 20.11 23.37 -8.22
C ALA A 11 20.30 22.73 -6.83
N PHE A 12 21.02 23.40 -5.93
CA PHE A 12 21.20 22.93 -4.55
C PHE A 12 19.88 22.82 -3.79
N PHE A 13 19.00 23.83 -3.88
CA PHE A 13 17.68 23.77 -3.22
C PHE A 13 16.77 22.68 -3.80
N ILE A 14 16.83 22.43 -5.11
CA ILE A 14 16.06 21.34 -5.73
C ILE A 14 16.55 19.99 -5.22
N ILE A 15 17.87 19.77 -5.16
CA ILE A 15 18.44 18.52 -4.63
C ILE A 15 18.05 18.33 -3.16
N LEU A 16 18.14 19.38 -2.34
CA LEU A 16 17.74 19.33 -0.94
C LEU A 16 16.25 18.98 -0.79
N PHE A 17 15.39 19.60 -1.60
CA PHE A 17 13.96 19.29 -1.62
C PHE A 17 13.70 17.83 -2.03
N CYS A 18 14.40 17.32 -3.06
CA CYS A 18 14.29 15.92 -3.47
C CYS A 18 14.72 14.95 -2.36
N LEU A 19 15.80 15.25 -1.61
CA LEU A 19 16.24 14.42 -0.49
C LEU A 19 15.21 14.40 0.65
N ILE A 20 14.64 15.55 0.99
CA ILE A 20 13.58 15.65 1.99
C ILE A 20 12.34 14.87 1.55
N LEU A 21 11.96 14.99 0.27
CA LEU A 21 10.82 14.28 -0.30
C LEU A 21 11.02 12.76 -0.24
N VAL A 22 12.20 12.26 -0.62
CA VAL A 22 12.54 10.83 -0.54
C VAL A 22 12.49 10.34 0.91
N ALA A 23 13.04 11.10 1.87
CA ALA A 23 12.98 10.75 3.29
C ALA A 23 11.55 10.72 3.84
N TYR A 24 10.69 11.66 3.41
CA TYR A 24 9.28 11.69 3.80
C TYR A 24 8.52 10.46 3.28
N LEU A 25 8.69 10.12 1.99
CA LEU A 25 8.09 8.92 1.39
C LEU A 25 8.57 7.64 2.07
N ASN A 26 9.88 7.56 2.35
CA ASN A 26 10.45 6.42 3.07
C ASN A 26 9.89 6.30 4.50
N THR A 27 9.67 7.42 5.19
CA THR A 27 9.11 7.42 6.55
C THR A 27 7.66 6.91 6.55
N ILE A 28 6.83 7.32 5.58
CA ILE A 28 5.45 6.82 5.44
C ILE A 28 5.43 5.30 5.19
N SER A 29 6.37 4.80 4.38
CA SER A 29 6.47 3.37 4.06
C SER A 29 6.87 2.49 5.26
N ASN A 30 7.53 3.04 6.28
CA ASN A 30 8.08 2.27 7.40
C ASN A 30 7.22 2.31 8.68
N ARG A 31 6.04 2.95 8.67
CA ARG A 31 5.20 3.11 9.88
C ARG A 31 4.37 1.88 10.27
N ASP A 32 4.28 0.85 9.43
CA ASP A 32 3.45 -0.34 9.69
C ASP A 32 4.14 -1.44 10.53
N LEU A 33 5.25 -1.13 11.23
CA LEU A 33 6.08 -2.12 11.94
C LEU A 33 6.02 -2.07 13.48
N ASP A 34 4.96 -1.54 14.10
CA ASP A 34 4.80 -1.66 15.55
C ASP A 34 4.02 -2.93 15.94
N GLN A 35 4.81 -4.01 16.06
CA GLN A 35 4.70 -5.17 16.94
C GLN A 35 3.33 -5.46 17.61
N ILE A 36 2.62 -6.47 17.09
CA ILE A 36 1.57 -7.19 17.84
C ILE A 36 2.12 -8.57 18.22
N THR A 37 2.39 -8.77 19.52
CA THR A 37 2.63 -10.10 20.08
C THR A 37 1.29 -10.81 20.23
N MET A 38 1.06 -11.88 19.48
CA MET A 38 -0.05 -12.80 19.73
C MET A 38 0.52 -14.19 20.08
N ASP A 39 0.08 -14.73 21.21
CA ASP A 39 0.36 -16.11 21.60
C ASP A 39 -0.39 -17.06 20.65
N ILE A 40 0.34 -17.77 19.79
CA ILE A 40 -0.22 -18.75 18.85
C ILE A 40 0.14 -20.17 19.33
N PRO A 41 -0.81 -21.11 19.45
CA PRO A 41 -0.51 -22.49 19.80
C PRO A 41 0.15 -23.24 18.64
N ALA A 42 1.09 -24.11 18.99
CA ALA A 42 1.97 -24.80 18.05
C ALA A 42 1.21 -25.79 17.12
N ILE A 43 1.39 -25.63 15.81
CA ILE A 43 1.10 -26.66 14.81
C ILE A 43 2.36 -26.85 13.96
N SER A 44 2.84 -28.09 13.93
CA SER A 44 4.04 -28.56 13.23
C SER A 44 3.82 -28.58 11.72
N ASP A 45 4.62 -27.84 10.95
CA ASP A 45 5.49 -28.35 9.88
C ASP A 45 6.07 -27.19 9.02
N THR A 46 7.39 -27.09 9.12
CA THR A 46 8.40 -26.28 8.42
C THR A 46 8.00 -25.54 7.13
N LYS A 47 7.86 -24.21 7.23
CA LYS A 47 8.82 -23.22 6.68
C LYS A 47 8.53 -21.87 7.34
N THR A 48 9.15 -21.61 8.49
CA THR A 48 9.11 -20.31 9.18
C THR A 48 9.91 -19.28 8.39
N SER A 49 9.43 -18.93 7.20
CA SER A 49 9.68 -17.60 6.67
C SER A 49 8.97 -16.65 7.62
N SER A 50 9.66 -15.62 8.09
CA SER A 50 9.11 -14.55 8.90
C SER A 50 8.02 -13.82 8.11
N ILE A 51 6.83 -14.40 8.03
CA ILE A 51 5.68 -13.79 7.39
C ILE A 51 5.26 -12.67 8.34
N THR A 52 5.60 -11.44 7.96
CA THR A 52 5.08 -10.21 8.56
C THR A 52 3.56 -10.28 8.53
N SER A 53 2.89 -9.75 9.56
CA SER A 53 1.43 -9.60 9.57
C SER A 53 0.94 -8.99 8.25
N PRO A 54 -0.18 -9.48 7.70
CA PRO A 54 -0.67 -8.98 6.42
C PRO A 54 -1.08 -7.52 6.54
N THR A 55 -0.86 -6.76 5.47
CA THR A 55 -1.48 -5.44 5.29
C THR A 55 -2.84 -5.64 4.62
N LEU A 56 -3.86 -4.90 5.05
CA LEU A 56 -5.17 -4.88 4.39
C LEU A 56 -5.16 -3.86 3.25
N GLU A 57 -5.52 -4.30 2.05
CA GLU A 57 -5.61 -3.45 0.85
C GLU A 57 -6.96 -3.63 0.18
N GLU A 58 -7.64 -2.53 -0.15
CA GLU A 58 -8.86 -2.55 -0.95
C GLU A 58 -8.55 -2.47 -2.44
N ARG A 59 -9.24 -3.28 -3.25
CA ARG A 59 -9.07 -3.29 -4.71
C ARG A 59 -10.42 -3.31 -5.40
N LEU A 60 -10.55 -2.55 -6.47
CA LEU A 60 -11.72 -2.57 -7.35
C LEU A 60 -11.79 -3.96 -8.02
N VAL A 61 -12.90 -4.68 -7.80
CA VAL A 61 -13.17 -6.00 -8.37
C VAL A 61 -14.30 -6.01 -9.38
N GLY A 62 -15.12 -4.96 -9.42
CA GLY A 62 -16.21 -4.85 -10.37
C GLY A 62 -16.74 -3.44 -10.53
N THR A 63 -17.29 -3.18 -11.70
CA THR A 63 -18.03 -1.96 -12.01
C THR A 63 -19.25 -2.33 -12.83
N GLU A 64 -20.41 -1.85 -12.44
CA GLU A 64 -21.68 -2.11 -13.12
C GLU A 64 -22.54 -0.85 -13.25
N GLU A 65 -23.42 -0.82 -14.24
CA GLU A 65 -24.37 0.26 -14.47
C GLU A 65 -25.77 -0.22 -14.06
N VAL A 66 -26.36 0.44 -13.06
CA VAL A 66 -27.68 0.08 -12.52
C VAL A 66 -28.52 1.35 -12.42
N ASP A 67 -29.59 1.41 -13.23
CA ASP A 67 -30.58 2.49 -13.24
C ASP A 67 -29.98 3.91 -13.40
N GLY A 68 -28.97 4.05 -14.27
CA GLY A 68 -28.29 5.33 -14.53
C GLY A 68 -27.21 5.70 -13.51
N TYR A 69 -26.87 4.77 -12.61
CA TYR A 69 -25.76 4.91 -11.68
C TYR A 69 -24.64 3.95 -12.05
N THR A 70 -23.41 4.41 -11.89
CA THR A 70 -22.23 3.55 -11.84
C THR A 70 -22.04 3.06 -10.41
N VAL A 71 -21.91 1.74 -10.24
CA VAL A 71 -21.65 1.07 -8.97
C VAL A 71 -20.31 0.36 -9.07
N GLU A 72 -19.37 0.76 -8.21
CA GLU A 72 -18.06 0.15 -8.07
C GLU A 72 -18.04 -0.75 -6.84
N THR A 73 -17.56 -1.98 -7.01
CA THR A 73 -17.37 -2.96 -5.94
C THR A 73 -15.89 -3.10 -5.64
N TYR A 74 -15.51 -2.83 -4.40
CA TYR A 74 -14.18 -3.02 -3.86
C TYR A 74 -14.17 -4.22 -2.93
N GLN A 75 -13.13 -5.04 -3.00
CA GLN A 75 -12.89 -6.14 -2.07
C GLN A 75 -11.60 -5.88 -1.30
N GLU A 76 -11.61 -6.20 0.00
CA GLU A 76 -10.43 -6.15 0.84
C GLU A 76 -9.61 -7.44 0.69
N PHE A 77 -8.28 -7.29 0.70
CA PHE A 77 -7.32 -8.39 0.61
C PHE A 77 -6.30 -8.30 1.74
N GLU A 78 -5.95 -9.47 2.29
CA GLU A 78 -4.74 -9.63 3.09
C GLU A 78 -3.53 -9.78 2.16
N VAL A 79 -2.58 -8.85 2.25
CA VAL A 79 -1.38 -8.82 1.44
C VAL A 79 -0.16 -9.07 2.32
N TYR A 80 0.48 -10.22 2.10
CA TYR A 80 1.65 -10.66 2.84
C TYR A 80 2.91 -10.26 2.06
N LYS A 81 3.74 -9.42 2.69
CA LYS A 81 5.00 -8.91 2.12
C LYS A 81 6.21 -9.46 2.88
N ASP A 82 7.33 -9.65 2.19
CA ASP A 82 8.60 -9.93 2.84
C ASP A 82 9.20 -8.66 3.47
N LYS A 83 10.39 -8.76 4.08
CA LYS A 83 11.04 -7.63 4.77
C LYS A 83 11.52 -6.56 3.80
N GLU A 84 11.70 -6.92 2.54
CA GLU A 84 12.10 -6.07 1.44
C GLU A 84 10.88 -5.41 0.75
N GLY A 85 9.65 -5.78 1.14
CA GLY A 85 8.40 -5.24 0.64
C GLY A 85 7.82 -5.98 -0.58
N ASN A 86 8.41 -7.09 -1.01
CA ASN A 86 7.89 -7.88 -2.13
C ASN A 86 6.66 -8.67 -1.71
N ILE A 87 5.65 -8.71 -2.59
CA ILE A 87 4.40 -9.43 -2.33
C ILE A 87 4.65 -10.94 -2.47
N GLN A 88 4.44 -11.67 -1.39
CA GLN A 88 4.59 -13.12 -1.32
C GLN A 88 3.24 -13.84 -1.48
N LYS A 89 2.15 -13.23 -0.99
CA LYS A 89 0.80 -13.82 -1.03
C LYS A 89 -0.27 -12.74 -0.98
N VAL A 90 -1.38 -12.99 -1.66
CA VAL A 90 -2.60 -12.17 -1.62
C VAL A 90 -3.78 -13.10 -1.35
N VAL A 91 -4.59 -12.80 -0.33
CA VAL A 91 -5.77 -13.59 0.03
C VAL A 91 -7.00 -12.68 0.07
N PRO A 92 -8.07 -12.96 -0.70
CA PRO A 92 -9.31 -12.20 -0.60
C PRO A 92 -9.97 -12.42 0.76
N THR A 93 -10.46 -11.35 1.38
CA THR A 93 -11.34 -11.44 2.55
C THR A 93 -12.80 -11.48 2.09
N SER A 94 -13.71 -11.64 3.05
CA SER A 94 -15.15 -11.53 2.79
C SER A 94 -15.69 -10.10 2.96
N ASN A 95 -14.81 -9.10 3.11
CA ASN A 95 -15.19 -7.71 3.28
C ASN A 95 -15.25 -7.01 1.91
N PHE A 96 -16.40 -6.39 1.63
CA PHE A 96 -16.66 -5.67 0.40
C PHE A 96 -17.17 -4.26 0.71
N ASN A 97 -16.71 -3.29 -0.08
CA ASN A 97 -17.17 -1.91 -0.06
C ASN A 97 -17.73 -1.52 -1.42
N TYR A 98 -18.71 -0.60 -1.42
CA TYR A 98 -19.43 -0.22 -2.62
C TYR A 98 -19.50 1.30 -2.72
N ILE A 99 -19.15 1.82 -3.89
CA ILE A 99 -19.29 3.24 -4.22
C ILE A 99 -20.32 3.35 -5.33
N ARG A 100 -21.35 4.18 -5.13
CA ARG A 100 -22.39 4.44 -6.12
C ARG A 100 -22.46 5.92 -6.44
N TYR A 101 -22.41 6.26 -7.73
CA TYR A 101 -22.55 7.63 -8.20
C TYR A 101 -23.42 7.69 -9.45
N TYR A 102 -24.14 8.80 -9.60
CA TYR A 102 -24.90 9.07 -10.82
C TYR A 102 -23.94 9.52 -11.92
N LYS A 103 -24.22 9.12 -13.16
CA LYS A 103 -23.37 9.45 -14.31
C LYS A 103 -23.46 10.92 -14.73
#